data_AF-A0A7S3NEB4-F1
#
_entry.id   AF-A0A7S3NEB4-F1
#
_cell.length_a   1.000
_cell.length_b   1.000
_cell.length_c   1.000
_cell.angle_alpha   90.00
_cell.angle_beta   90.00
_cell.angle_gamma   90.00
#
_symmetry.space_group_name_H-M   'P 1'
#
loop_
_entity.id
_entity.type
_entity.pdbx_description
1 polymer ?
#
loop_
_entity_poly.entity_id
_entity_poly.type
_entity_poly.pdbx_seq_one_letter_code
_entity_poly.pdbx_strand_id
1 'polypeptide(L)'
;VDLPDAWVLFLLFAVSIHPFTYATSFWFKKENLAQTMTILMHVFIGGFLAIAVLVLQAFKDTRDIGNALKWPCKIIPSYSVIFGVLQITTREILARATGMETPYTPLSFDCA
;
A
#
# COMPACT_ATOMS: atom_id res chain seq x y z
N VAL A 1 6.20 19.20 -7.51
CA VAL A 1 6.53 18.26 -6.42
C VAL A 1 7.32 17.14 -7.06
N ASP A 2 8.63 17.14 -6.89
CA ASP A 2 9.45 16.00 -7.28
C ASP A 2 9.30 14.92 -6.20
N LEU A 3 8.74 13.76 -6.55
CA LEU A 3 8.65 12.60 -5.66
C LEU A 3 9.67 11.55 -6.09
N PRO A 4 10.98 11.72 -5.79
CA PRO A 4 11.99 10.71 -6.14
C PRO A 4 11.65 9.35 -5.54
N ASP A 5 11.08 9.33 -4.33
CA ASP A 5 10.66 8.10 -3.64
C ASP A 5 9.53 7.36 -4.37
N ALA A 6 8.66 8.07 -5.10
CA ALA A 6 7.58 7.45 -5.87
C ALA A 6 8.12 6.65 -7.05
N TRP A 7 9.21 7.11 -7.68
CA TRP A 7 9.86 6.36 -8.76
C TRP A 7 10.41 5.02 -8.29
N VAL A 8 10.99 4.98 -7.09
CA VAL A 8 11.46 3.72 -6.48
C VAL A 8 10.30 2.77 -6.24
N LEU A 9 9.16 3.27 -5.74
CA LEU A 9 7.95 2.46 -5.55
C LEU A 9 7.41 1.90 -6.87
N PHE A 10 7.39 2.69 -7.95
CA PHE A 10 6.95 2.21 -9.26
C PHE A 10 7.89 1.16 -9.87
N LEU A 11 9.21 1.31 -9.69
CA LEU A 11 10.18 0.30 -10.13
C LEU A 11 10.00 -1.01 -9.35
N LEU A 12 9.85 -0.93 -8.03
CA LEU A 12 9.58 -2.09 -7.19
C LEU A 12 8.25 -2.76 -7.55
N PHE A 13 7.22 -1.98 -7.90
CA PHE A 13 5.94 -2.51 -8.39
C PHE A 13 6.12 -3.34 -9.65
N ALA A 14 6.81 -2.77 -10.65
CA ALA A 14 6.99 -3.40 -11.95
C ALA A 14 7.68 -4.77 -11.79
N VAL A 15 8.65 -4.88 -10.89
CA VAL A 15 9.31 -6.16 -10.61
C VAL A 15 8.43 -7.08 -9.76
N SER A 16 7.70 -6.56 -8.78
CA SER A 16 6.93 -7.37 -7.81
C SER A 16 5.61 -7.91 -8.35
N ILE A 17 4.98 -7.22 -9.31
CA ILE A 17 3.66 -7.63 -9.84
C ILE A 17 3.75 -8.93 -10.65
N HIS A 18 4.82 -9.14 -11.41
CA HIS A 18 5.02 -10.33 -12.24
C HIS A 18 5.08 -11.65 -11.44
N PRO A 19 5.95 -11.81 -10.42
CA PRO A 19 6.00 -13.03 -9.62
C PRO A 19 4.71 -13.22 -8.82
N PHE A 20 4.07 -12.12 -8.39
CA PHE A 20 2.78 -12.21 -7.68
C PHE A 20 1.69 -12.75 -8.60
N THR A 21 1.49 -12.17 -9.79
CA THR A 21 0.50 -12.64 -10.76
C THR A 21 0.74 -14.11 -11.14
N TYR A 22 2.00 -14.49 -11.36
CA TYR A 22 2.37 -15.88 -11.63
C TYR A 22 2.08 -16.83 -10.45
N ALA A 23 2.35 -16.41 -9.21
CA ALA A 23 2.01 -17.22 -8.04
C ALA A 23 0.49 -17.40 -7.90
N THR A 24 -0.27 -16.32 -8.11
CA THR A 24 -1.74 -16.36 -8.00
C THR A 24 -2.42 -17.13 -9.13
N SER A 25 -1.79 -17.28 -10.31
CA SER A 25 -2.37 -18.02 -11.42
C SER A 25 -2.56 -19.50 -11.09
N PHE A 26 -1.72 -20.08 -10.21
CA PHE A 26 -1.86 -21.47 -9.76
C PHE A 26 -3.15 -21.74 -8.96
N TRP A 27 -3.82 -20.72 -8.44
CA TRP A 27 -5.10 -20.87 -7.74
C TRP A 27 -6.30 -21.05 -8.68
N PHE A 28 -6.13 -20.83 -9.99
CA PHE A 28 -7.22 -20.84 -10.94
C PHE A 28 -7.00 -21.87 -12.05
N LYS A 29 -8.07 -22.59 -12.42
CA LYS A 29 -8.06 -23.57 -13.52
C LYS A 29 -8.43 -22.97 -14.89
N LYS A 30 -8.91 -21.72 -14.91
CA LYS A 30 -9.40 -21.03 -16.10
C LYS A 30 -8.76 -19.64 -16.18
N GLU A 31 -8.11 -19.35 -17.29
CA GLU A 31 -7.39 -18.09 -17.54
C GLU A 31 -8.27 -16.85 -17.33
N ASN A 32 -9.48 -16.86 -17.91
CA ASN A 32 -10.40 -15.72 -17.82
C ASN A 32 -10.84 -15.43 -16.37
N LEU A 33 -11.03 -16.48 -15.56
CA LEU A 33 -11.37 -16.34 -14.15
C LEU A 33 -10.17 -15.80 -13.36
N ALA A 34 -8.97 -16.29 -13.63
CA ALA A 34 -7.73 -15.85 -13.00
C ALA A 34 -7.52 -14.35 -13.22
N GLN A 35 -7.64 -13.89 -14.47
CA GLN A 35 -7.49 -12.49 -14.82
C GLN A 35 -8.53 -11.60 -14.11
N THR A 36 -9.82 -11.96 -14.20
CA THR A 36 -10.90 -11.17 -13.60
C THR A 36 -10.76 -11.04 -12.09
N MET A 37 -10.48 -12.15 -11.40
CA MET A 37 -10.31 -12.15 -9.95
C MET A 37 -9.05 -11.41 -9.50
N THR A 38 -7.96 -11.55 -10.25
CA THR A 38 -6.70 -10.84 -9.95
C THR A 38 -6.88 -9.32 -10.09
N ILE A 39 -7.59 -8.86 -11.13
CA ILE A 39 -7.90 -7.43 -11.30
C ILE A 39 -8.75 -6.92 -10.14
N LEU A 40 -9.83 -7.62 -9.80
CA LEU A 40 -10.70 -7.22 -8.69
C LEU A 40 -9.93 -7.15 -7.37
N MET A 41 -9.10 -8.16 -7.08
CA MET A 41 -8.27 -8.17 -5.88
C MET A 41 -7.35 -6.95 -5.79
N HIS A 42 -6.67 -6.58 -6.90
CA HIS A 42 -5.79 -5.41 -6.91
C HIS A 42 -6.55 -4.09 -6.79
N VAL A 43 -7.76 -3.97 -7.36
CA VAL A 43 -8.59 -2.76 -7.20
C VAL A 43 -9.09 -2.63 -5.76
N PHE A 44 -9.58 -3.72 -5.16
CA PHE A 44 -10.13 -3.68 -3.80
C PHE A 44 -9.05 -3.45 -2.74
N ILE A 45 -7.98 -4.22 -2.81
CA ILE A 45 -6.91 -4.17 -1.81
C ILE A 45 -5.98 -2.99 -2.08
N GLY A 46 -5.64 -2.74 -3.34
CA GLY A 46 -4.84 -1.58 -3.72
C GLY A 46 -5.55 -0.25 -3.46
N GLY A 47 -6.82 -0.13 -3.83
CA GLY A 47 -7.58 1.12 -3.72
C GLY A 47 -8.24 1.29 -2.35
N PHE A 48 -9.32 0.55 -2.10
CA PHE A 48 -10.17 0.76 -0.94
C PHE A 48 -9.44 0.48 0.38
N LEU A 49 -8.71 -0.64 0.46
CA LEU A 49 -8.02 -1.01 1.70
C LEU A 49 -6.86 -0.08 2.02
N ALA A 50 -6.11 0.42 1.02
CA ALA A 50 -5.05 1.41 1.24
C ALA A 50 -5.58 2.71 1.82
N ILE A 51 -6.71 3.21 1.30
CA ILE A 51 -7.36 4.42 1.82
C ILE A 51 -7.88 4.17 3.24
N ALA A 52 -8.54 3.03 3.49
CA ALA A 52 -9.03 2.69 4.81
C ALA A 52 -7.89 2.65 5.85
N VAL A 53 -6.77 2.00 5.53
CA VAL A 53 -5.60 1.92 6.42
C VAL A 53 -4.95 3.29 6.66
N LEU A 54 -4.94 4.17 5.66
CA LEU A 54 -4.48 5.56 5.84
C LEU A 54 -5.38 6.33 6.80
N VAL A 55 -6.71 6.19 6.65
CA VAL A 55 -7.69 6.83 7.54
C VAL A 55 -7.55 6.30 8.97
N LEU A 56 -7.38 4.98 9.16
CA LEU A 56 -7.14 4.40 10.49
C LEU A 56 -5.86 4.97 11.14
N GLN A 57 -4.79 5.21 10.37
CA GLN A 57 -3.56 5.80 10.90
C GLN A 57 -3.69 7.30 11.25
N ALA A 58 -4.67 8.00 10.67
CA ALA A 58 -4.87 9.42 10.93
C ALA A 58 -5.50 9.70 12.31
N PHE A 59 -6.20 8.72 12.91
CA PHE A 59 -6.83 8.86 14.22
C PHE A 59 -5.99 8.21 15.32
N LYS A 60 -5.83 8.91 16.46
CA LYS A 60 -4.99 8.46 17.57
C LYS A 60 -5.43 7.11 18.16
N ASP A 61 -6.74 6.92 18.32
CA ASP A 61 -7.30 5.71 18.97
C ASP A 61 -7.23 4.45 18.09
N THR A 62 -7.19 4.61 16.75
CA THR A 62 -7.19 3.49 15.80
C THR A 62 -5.85 3.31 15.07
N ARG A 63 -4.84 4.13 15.39
CA ARG A 63 -3.52 4.12 14.76
C ARG A 63 -2.82 2.77 14.90
N ASP A 64 -2.89 2.15 16.08
CA ASP A 64 -2.24 0.85 16.34
C ASP A 64 -2.84 -0.26 15.47
N ILE A 65 -4.16 -0.22 15.25
CA ILE A 65 -4.86 -1.15 14.37
C ILE A 65 -4.44 -0.91 12.91
N GLY A 66 -4.38 0.34 12.47
CA GLY A 66 -3.89 0.70 11.12
C GLY A 66 -2.45 0.25 10.90
N ASN A 67 -1.59 0.43 11.91
CA ASN A 67 -0.19 0.01 11.88
C ASN A 67 -0.02 -1.51 11.87
N ALA A 68 -0.89 -2.26 12.53
CA ALA A 68 -0.89 -3.72 12.47
C ALA A 68 -1.41 -4.21 11.11
N LEU A 69 -2.47 -3.59 10.58
CA LEU A 69 -3.13 -4.01 9.34
C LEU A 69 -2.28 -3.74 8.09
N LYS A 70 -1.43 -2.71 8.10
CA LYS A 70 -0.57 -2.38 6.95
C LYS A 70 0.38 -3.51 6.56
N TRP A 71 0.92 -4.23 7.55
CA TRP A 71 1.96 -5.24 7.34
C TRP A 71 1.51 -6.45 6.50
N PRO A 72 0.42 -7.16 6.84
CA PRO A 72 -0.05 -8.25 6.01
C PRO A 72 -0.51 -7.77 4.63
N CYS A 73 -1.06 -6.55 4.52
CA CYS A 73 -1.50 -5.98 3.24
C CYS A 73 -0.34 -5.68 2.27
N LYS A 74 0.88 -5.43 2.78
CA LYS A 74 2.08 -5.17 1.95
C LYS A 74 2.51 -6.35 1.06
N ILE A 75 2.03 -7.57 1.33
CA ILE A 75 2.28 -8.74 0.47
C ILE A 75 1.72 -8.50 -0.95
N ILE A 76 0.66 -7.70 -1.06
CA ILE A 76 0.02 -7.42 -2.35
C ILE A 76 0.71 -6.20 -2.99
N PRO A 77 1.34 -6.37 -4.17
CA PRO A 77 2.15 -5.30 -4.77
C PRO A 77 1.40 -4.00 -4.99
N SER A 78 0.15 -4.03 -5.46
CA SER A 78 -0.64 -2.81 -5.67
C SER A 78 -0.97 -2.07 -4.38
N TYR A 79 -1.20 -2.77 -3.27
CA TYR A 79 -1.41 -2.12 -1.97
C TYR A 79 -0.15 -1.35 -1.57
N SER A 80 1.02 -1.99 -1.64
CA SER A 80 2.30 -1.37 -1.24
C SER A 80 2.59 -0.07 -1.99
N VAL A 81 2.29 -0.02 -3.29
CA VAL A 81 2.53 1.15 -4.14
C VAL A 81 1.53 2.25 -3.86
N ILE A 82 0.23 1.93 -3.88
CA ILE A 82 -0.81 2.94 -3.67
C ILE A 82 -0.70 3.51 -2.25
N PHE A 83 -0.55 2.65 -1.25
CA PHE A 83 -0.35 3.07 0.13
C PHE A 83 0.94 3.90 0.29
N GLY A 84 2.06 3.48 -0.32
CA GLY A 84 3.31 4.24 -0.29
C GLY A 84 3.18 5.62 -0.92
N VAL A 85 2.53 5.74 -2.09
CA VAL A 85 2.26 7.03 -2.74
C VAL A 85 1.35 7.90 -1.87
N LEU A 86 0.27 7.34 -1.32
CA LEU A 86 -0.64 8.05 -0.42
C LEU A 86 0.08 8.58 0.82
N GLN A 87 1.03 7.82 1.38
CA GLN A 87 1.84 8.29 2.49
C GLN A 87 2.77 9.43 2.08
N ILE A 88 3.42 9.38 0.90
CA ILE A 88 4.27 10.50 0.45
C ILE A 88 3.44 11.78 0.29
N THR A 89 2.27 11.68 -0.32
CA THR A 89 1.42 12.86 -0.59
C THR A 89 0.80 13.42 0.70
N THR A 90 0.56 12.57 1.70
CA THR A 90 -0.17 12.94 2.92
C THR A 90 0.76 13.11 4.14
N ARG A 91 2.08 12.92 3.99
CA ARG A 91 3.03 12.92 5.12
C ARG A 91 2.98 14.15 6.01
N GLU A 92 2.77 15.33 5.43
CA GLU A 92 2.66 16.60 6.18
C GLU A 92 1.38 16.66 7.01
N ILE A 93 0.27 16.19 6.44
CA ILE A 93 -1.03 16.14 7.11
C ILE A 93 -0.99 15.10 8.22
N LEU A 94 -0.41 13.94 7.95
CA LEU A 94 -0.25 12.85 8.91
C LEU A 94 0.67 13.26 10.07
N ALA A 95 1.80 13.91 9.79
CA ALA A 95 2.71 14.41 10.82
C ALA A 95 2.04 15.40 11.76
N ARG A 96 1.21 16.31 11.22
CA ARG A 96 0.41 17.25 12.03
C ARG A 96 -0.69 16.56 12.83
N ALA A 97 -1.40 15.60 12.25
CA ALA A 97 -2.46 14.85 12.94
C ALA A 97 -1.91 14.00 14.10
N THR A 98 -0.72 13.42 13.90
CA THR A 98 -0.09 12.52 14.84
C THR A 98 0.83 13.23 15.84
N GLY A 99 1.24 14.48 15.56
CA GLY A 99 2.15 15.25 16.40
C GLY A 99 3.61 14.82 16.30
N MET A 100 4.01 14.26 15.15
CA MET A 100 5.39 13.81 14.90
C MET A 100 6.28 14.98 14.45
N GLU A 101 7.52 15.00 14.94
CA GLU A 101 8.51 16.05 14.64
C GLU A 101 9.10 15.93 13.22
N THR A 102 9.15 14.70 12.68
CA THR A 102 9.63 14.42 11.31
C THR A 102 8.57 13.69 10.46
N PRO A 103 8.29 14.15 9.23
CA PRO A 103 7.37 13.46 8.33
C PRO A 103 7.86 12.06 7.96
N TYR A 104 6.96 11.09 8.01
CA TYR A 104 7.27 9.71 7.68
C TYR A 104 7.69 9.56 6.21
N THR A 105 8.78 8.85 5.97
CA THR A 105 9.22 8.49 4.62
C THR A 105 8.71 7.09 4.30
N PRO A 106 7.97 6.87 3.19
CA PRO A 106 7.33 5.58 2.87
C PRO A 106 8.31 4.42 2.67
N LEU A 107 9.59 4.73 2.44
CA LEU A 107 10.68 3.76 2.26
C LEU A 107 11.29 3.33 3.60
N SER A 108 11.06 4.09 4.67
CA SER A 108 11.50 3.71 6.01
C SER A 108 10.59 2.60 6.55
N PHE A 109 11.13 1.69 7.35
CA PHE A 109 10.35 0.63 8.01
C PHE A 109 9.80 1.06 9.38
N ASP A 110 10.02 2.30 9.78
CA ASP A 110 9.61 2.80 11.09
C ASP A 110 8.07 2.81 11.21
N CYS A 111 7.52 2.95 12.41
CA CYS A 111 6.07 3.11 12.57
C CYS A 111 5.72 4.61 12.63
N ALA A 112 4.67 4.99 11.89
CA ALA A 112 4.03 6.30 12.01
C ALA A 112 3.17 6.37 13.28
#